data_AF-A0A7F8QVF7-F1
#
_entry.id   AF-A0A7F8QVF7-F1
#
_cell.length_a   1.000
_cell.length_b   1.000
_cell.length_c   1.000
_cell.angle_alpha   90.00
_cell.angle_beta   90.00
_cell.angle_gamma   90.00
#
_symmetry.space_group_name_H-M   'P 1'
#
loop_
_entity.id
_entity.type
_entity.pdbx_description
1 polymer ?
#
loop_
_entity_poly.entity_id
_entity_poly.type
_entity_poly.pdbx_seq_one_letter_code
_entity_poly.pdbx_strand_id
1 'polypeptide(L)'
;MLRLEATLVVRPGVPAPSEELFVQYLATYSYRHGSGKEKKALTYSDLSNTAEESETFQFLADILPKKILASKYLKMLKEKRDEDEEENDSDDGSAGDEAES
;
A
#
# COMPACT_ATOMS: atom_id res chain seq x y z
N MET A 1 -27.96 20.61 -1.85
CA MET A 1 -26.57 20.42 -1.38
C MET A 1 -26.62 19.34 -0.29
N LEU A 2 -26.40 18.08 -0.65
CA LEU A 2 -26.46 16.96 0.30
C LEU A 2 -25.10 16.88 1.00
N ARG A 3 -25.11 17.11 2.31
CA ARG A 3 -23.95 16.99 3.19
C ARG A 3 -23.89 15.55 3.69
N LEU A 4 -22.94 14.77 3.19
CA LEU A 4 -22.70 13.40 3.64
C LEU A 4 -21.83 13.45 4.91
N GLU A 5 -22.45 13.57 6.08
CA GLU A 5 -21.76 13.42 7.35
C GLU A 5 -21.63 11.93 7.65
N ALA A 6 -20.52 11.31 7.23
CA ALA A 6 -20.17 9.95 7.62
C ALA A 6 -19.74 9.92 9.10
N THR A 7 -20.70 10.07 10.01
CA THR A 7 -20.48 9.71 11.42
C THR A 7 -20.79 8.22 11.55
N LEU A 8 -19.74 7.40 11.66
CA LEU A 8 -19.85 5.96 11.89
C LEU A 8 -20.38 5.74 13.33
N VAL A 9 -21.70 5.80 13.52
CA VAL A 9 -22.35 5.50 14.81
C VAL A 9 -22.77 4.03 14.79
N VAL A 10 -21.93 3.17 15.36
CA VAL A 10 -22.33 1.79 15.67
C VAL A 10 -23.44 1.85 16.72
N ARG A 11 -24.63 1.34 16.37
CA ARG A 11 -25.79 1.34 17.29
C ARG A 11 -25.58 0.27 18.37
N PRO A 12 -25.74 0.61 19.66
CA PRO A 12 -25.61 -0.38 20.74
C PRO A 12 -26.68 -1.46 20.62
N GLY A 13 -26.27 -2.73 20.75
CA GLY A 13 -27.18 -3.89 20.76
C GLY A 13 -27.24 -4.69 19.46
N VAL A 14 -26.56 -4.26 18.39
CA VAL A 14 -26.39 -5.05 17.16
C VAL A 14 -24.90 -5.34 16.97
N PRO A 15 -24.48 -6.61 16.85
CA PRO A 15 -23.10 -6.93 16.48
C PRO A 15 -22.84 -6.37 15.08
N ALA A 16 -21.91 -5.43 14.98
CA ALA A 16 -21.47 -4.92 13.70
C ALA A 16 -20.80 -6.06 12.90
N PRO A 17 -20.96 -6.09 11.56
CA PRO A 17 -20.24 -7.04 10.72
C PRO A 17 -18.73 -6.90 10.95
N SER A 18 -17.99 -8.00 10.80
CA SER A 18 -16.55 -8.05 11.05
C SER A 18 -15.77 -7.00 10.27
N GLU A 19 -16.22 -6.63 9.07
CA GLU A 19 -15.63 -5.57 8.25
C GLU A 19 -15.77 -4.18 8.89
N GLU A 20 -16.92 -3.86 9.48
CA GLU A 20 -17.15 -2.57 10.15
C GLU A 20 -16.32 -2.48 11.44
N LEU A 21 -16.21 -3.58 12.18
CA LEU A 21 -15.33 -3.67 13.36
C LEU A 21 -13.86 -3.52 12.98
N PHE A 22 -13.44 -4.11 11.86
CA PHE A 22 -12.08 -3.97 11.35
C PHE A 22 -11.76 -2.52 11.00
N VAL A 23 -12.63 -1.83 10.25
CA VAL A 23 -12.42 -0.42 9.88
C VAL A 23 -12.38 0.47 11.12
N GLN A 24 -13.27 0.24 12.09
CA GLN A 24 -13.27 0.98 13.35
C GLN A 24 -11.99 0.73 14.16
N TYR A 25 -11.53 -0.52 14.23
CA TYR A 25 -10.32 -0.90 14.94
C TYR A 25 -9.09 -0.26 14.29
N LEU A 26 -8.95 -0.34 12.97
CA LEU A 26 -7.88 0.30 12.21
C LEU A 26 -7.85 1.82 12.46
N ALA A 27 -9.00 2.50 12.28
CA ALA A 27 -9.08 3.95 12.49
C ALA A 27 -8.71 4.37 13.92
N THR A 28 -9.19 3.62 14.91
CA THR A 28 -8.92 3.89 16.33
C THR A 28 -7.46 3.62 16.69
N TYR A 29 -6.90 2.53 16.19
CA TYR A 29 -5.51 2.15 16.44
C TYR A 29 -4.56 3.18 15.81
N SER A 30 -4.75 3.50 14.52
CA SER A 30 -3.96 4.50 13.81
C SER A 30 -4.07 5.89 14.45
N TYR A 31 -5.26 6.30 14.91
CA TYR A 31 -5.43 7.57 15.62
C TYR A 31 -4.65 7.61 16.94
N ARG A 32 -4.62 6.49 17.67
CA ARG A 32 -4.03 6.41 19.01
C ARG A 32 -2.52 6.23 19.02
N HIS A 33 -1.96 5.62 17.97
CA HIS A 33 -0.54 5.26 17.87
C HIS A 33 0.21 6.07 16.82
N GLY A 34 -0.50 6.71 15.88
CA GLY A 34 0.05 7.77 15.05
C GLY A 34 -0.01 9.15 15.72
N SER A 35 0.11 10.18 14.88
CA SER A 35 0.06 11.59 15.27
C SER A 35 -1.36 12.14 15.51
N GLY A 36 -2.36 11.26 15.45
CA GLY A 36 -3.78 11.63 15.50
C GLY A 36 -4.19 12.34 16.78
N LYS A 37 -3.66 11.92 17.94
CA LYS A 37 -3.92 12.58 19.23
C LYS A 37 -3.43 14.02 19.28
N GLU A 38 -2.23 14.26 18.75
CA GLU A 38 -1.59 15.58 18.76
C GLU A 38 -2.30 16.53 17.80
N LYS A 39 -2.58 16.05 16.59
CA LYS A 39 -3.22 16.81 15.51
C LYS A 39 -4.75 16.87 15.66
N LYS A 40 -5.33 16.13 16.62
CA LYS A 40 -6.77 15.92 16.80
C LYS A 40 -7.49 15.52 15.51
N ALA A 41 -6.79 14.82 14.62
CA ALA A 41 -7.27 14.44 13.30
C ALA A 41 -6.54 13.18 12.84
N LEU A 42 -7.29 12.20 12.33
CA LEU A 42 -6.69 11.03 11.69
C LEU A 42 -6.22 11.41 10.28
N THR A 43 -4.93 11.23 10.00
CA THR A 43 -4.34 11.52 8.70
C THR A 43 -3.99 10.25 7.95
N TYR A 44 -3.83 10.36 6.62
CA TYR A 44 -3.39 9.22 5.81
C TYR A 44 -2.04 8.65 6.27
N SER A 45 -1.10 9.51 6.69
CA SER A 45 0.19 9.05 7.19
C SER A 45 0.06 8.16 8.43
N ASP A 46 -0.93 8.42 9.29
CA ASP A 46 -1.16 7.58 10.47
C ASP A 46 -1.63 6.17 10.03
N LEU A 47 -2.48 6.08 9.00
CA LEU A 47 -2.95 4.81 8.44
C LEU A 47 -1.83 4.05 7.72
N SER A 48 -1.08 4.71 6.83
CA SER A 48 0.01 4.06 6.08
C SER A 48 1.15 3.61 6.99
N ASN A 49 1.46 4.36 8.05
CA ASN A 49 2.47 3.95 9.02
C ASN A 49 1.98 2.78 9.87
N THR A 50 0.71 2.79 10.28
CA THR A 50 0.11 1.65 11.00
C THR A 50 0.20 0.37 10.17
N ALA A 51 -0.10 0.44 8.87
CA ALA A 51 -0.03 -0.70 7.96
C ALA A 51 1.39 -1.25 7.78
N GLU A 52 2.42 -0.42 7.89
CA GLU A 52 3.82 -0.84 7.71
C GLU A 52 4.47 -1.31 9.04
N GLU A 53 4.15 -0.65 10.15
CA GLU A 53 4.82 -0.84 11.44
C GLU A 53 4.14 -1.89 12.34
N SER A 54 2.87 -2.20 12.09
CA SER A 54 2.09 -3.14 12.91
C SER A 54 1.94 -4.50 12.22
N GLU A 55 2.41 -5.56 12.88
CA GLU A 55 2.27 -6.95 12.42
C GLU A 55 0.81 -7.32 12.11
N THR A 56 -0.14 -6.82 12.91
CA THR A 56 -1.58 -7.09 12.70
C THR A 56 -2.13 -6.49 11.40
N PHE A 57 -1.51 -5.42 10.89
CA PHE A 57 -1.98 -4.67 9.73
C PHE A 57 -1.06 -4.79 8.52
N GLN A 58 -0.01 -5.60 8.60
CA GLN A 58 1.02 -5.72 7.56
C GLN A 58 0.45 -6.15 6.20
N PHE A 59 -0.64 -6.93 6.19
CA PHE A 59 -1.35 -7.32 4.97
C PHE A 59 -1.93 -6.13 4.18
N LEU A 60 -2.03 -4.95 4.80
CA LEU A 60 -2.47 -3.72 4.14
C LEU A 60 -1.32 -2.97 3.47
N ALA A 61 -0.06 -3.32 3.69
CA ALA A 61 1.09 -2.53 3.20
C ALA A 61 1.07 -2.35 1.66
N ASP A 62 0.63 -3.38 0.93
CA ASP A 62 0.53 -3.35 -0.53
C ASP A 62 -0.67 -2.52 -1.03
N ILE A 63 -1.71 -2.38 -0.20
CA ILE A 63 -2.95 -1.66 -0.53
C ILE A 63 -2.89 -0.20 -0.04
N LEU A 64 -2.14 0.07 1.03
CA LEU A 64 -1.96 1.38 1.66
C LEU A 64 -0.50 1.88 1.54
N PRO A 65 -0.03 2.16 0.31
CA PRO A 65 1.34 2.63 0.11
C PRO A 65 1.55 4.00 0.78
N LYS A 66 2.76 4.23 1.28
CA LYS A 66 3.14 5.56 1.76
C LYS A 66 3.04 6.58 0.63
N LYS A 67 2.68 7.82 0.99
CA LYS A 67 2.67 8.93 0.02
C LYS A 67 4.08 9.14 -0.52
N ILE A 68 4.18 9.18 -1.84
CA ILE A 68 5.41 9.50 -2.57
C ILE A 68 5.15 10.68 -3.50
N LEU A 69 6.23 11.38 -3.86
CA LEU A 69 6.14 12.44 -4.86
C LEU A 69 5.87 11.83 -6.25
N ALA A 70 5.04 12.49 -7.06
CA ALA A 70 4.72 12.02 -8.42
C ALA A 70 5.99 11.81 -9.27
N SER A 71 6.97 12.70 -9.15
CA SER A 71 8.26 12.55 -9.84
C SER A 71 9.02 11.31 -9.40
N LYS A 72 8.97 10.94 -8.11
CA LYS A 72 9.57 9.71 -7.58
C LYS A 72 8.85 8.48 -8.14
N TYR A 73 7.52 8.49 -8.18
CA TYR A 73 6.74 7.40 -8.77
C TYR A 73 7.05 7.21 -10.26
N LEU A 74 7.08 8.31 -11.03
CA LEU A 74 7.42 8.30 -12.45
C LEU A 74 8.83 7.76 -12.69
N LYS A 75 9.79 8.02 -11.78
CA LYS A 75 11.14 7.46 -11.86
C LYS A 75 11.12 5.94 -11.65
N MET A 76 10.46 5.46 -10.58
CA MET A 76 10.35 4.02 -10.29
C MET A 76 9.65 3.25 -11.42
N LEU A 77 8.64 3.84 -12.09
CA LEU A 77 7.99 3.22 -13.24
C LEU A 77 8.87 3.10 -14.49
N LYS A 78 9.89 3.96 -14.63
CA LYS A 78 10.86 3.87 -15.72
C LYS A 78 11.91 2.82 -15.39
N GLU A 79 12.49 2.90 -14.20
CA GLU A 79 13.51 1.94 -13.72
C GLU A 79 13.00 0.50 -13.76
N LYS A 80 11.76 0.25 -13.33
CA LYS A 80 11.17 -1.10 -13.41
C LYS A 80 11.04 -1.62 -14.85
N ARG A 81 10.77 -0.73 -15.81
CA ARG A 81 10.67 -1.13 -17.24
C ARG A 81 12.04 -1.49 -17.78
N ASP A 82 13.05 -0.70 -17.43
CA ASP A 82 14.42 -0.91 -17.88
C ASP A 82 14.99 -2.23 -17.28
N GLU A 83 14.68 -2.54 -16.01
CA GLU A 83 15.01 -3.83 -15.37
C GLU A 83 14.32 -5.03 -16.04
N ASP A 84 13.05 -4.90 -16.42
CA ASP A 84 12.29 -5.97 -17.09
C ASP A 84 12.77 -6.19 -18.56
N GLU A 85 13.47 -5.22 -19.17
CA GLU A 85 14.04 -5.30 -20.54
C GLU A 85 15.46 -5.91 -20.56
N GLU A 86 16.27 -5.76 -19.50
CA GLU A 86 17.64 -6.30 -19.41
C GLU A 86 17.70 -7.83 -19.12
N GLU A 87 16.61 -8.45 -18.63
CA GLU A 87 16.56 -9.91 -18.38
C GLU A 87 16.30 -10.77 -19.64
N ASN A 88 15.96 -10.16 -20.79
CA ASN A 88 15.55 -10.88 -22.00
C ASN A 88 16.65 -10.99 -23.09
N ASP A 89 17.88 -10.58 -22.80
CA ASP A 89 19.00 -10.56 -23.78
C ASP A 89 20.10 -11.60 -23.47
N SER A 90 19.71 -12.72 -22.85
CA SER A 90 20.61 -13.84 -22.52
C SER A 90 20.03 -15.18 -22.96
N ASP A 91 20.05 -15.47 -24.27
CA ASP A 91 20.38 -16.78 -24.87
C ASP A 91 20.01 -16.80 -26.37
N ASP A 92 20.88 -16.27 -27.24
CA ASP A 92 21.00 -16.81 -28.61
C ASP A 92 22.39 -16.51 -29.17
N GLY A 93 23.11 -17.56 -29.58
CA GLY A 93 24.32 -17.40 -30.37
C GLY A 93 25.54 -18.23 -29.95
N SER A 94 25.41 -19.52 -29.63
CA SER A 94 26.56 -20.43 -29.82
C SER A 94 26.58 -20.87 -31.28
N ALA A 95 27.35 -20.11 -32.07
CA ALA A 95 27.59 -20.32 -33.48
C ALA A 95 28.05 -21.76 -33.77
N GLY A 96 27.31 -22.44 -34.66
CA GLY A 96 27.81 -23.63 -35.32
C GLY A 96 29.02 -23.26 -36.16
N ASP A 97 30.17 -23.84 -35.83
CA ASP A 97 31.35 -23.76 -36.67
C ASP A 97 31.55 -25.07 -37.42
N GLU A 98 32.02 -24.90 -38.65
CA GLU A 98 31.92 -25.79 -39.79
C GLU A 98 33.06 -26.84 -39.84
N ALA A 99 32.79 -27.91 -40.59
CA ALA A 99 33.74 -28.70 -41.37
C ALA A 99 34.80 -29.58 -40.66
N GLU A 100 34.63 -30.90 -40.77
CA GLU A 100 35.76 -31.81 -41.00
C GLU A 100 35.52 -32.63 -42.28
N SER A 101 36.60 -32.77 -43.05
CA SER A 101 36.72 -33.50 -44.33
C SER A 101 36.74 -35.01 -44.18
#